data_AF-A0A2V7YZ40-F1
#
_entry.id   AF-A0A2V7YZ40-F1
#
_cell.length_a   1.000
_cell.length_b   1.000
_cell.length_c   1.000
_cell.angle_alpha   90.00
_cell.angle_beta   90.00
_cell.angle_gamma   90.00
#
_symmetry.space_group_name_H-M   'P 1'
#
loop_
_entity.id
_entity.type
_entity.pdbx_description
1 polymer ?
#
loop_
_entity_poly.entity_id
_entity_poly.type
_entity_poly.pdbx_seq_one_letter_code
_entity_poly.pdbx_strand_id
1 'polypeptide(L)'
;MVFIFWGPSFSGGADASYASTLQAFRNQFGTAPEYNTITQYSGTNGTVALTNLGGGTADMFDTTTPPTNVTDAVVQGEVNKYLASNAFDANAIYEVVIPSSSYSSSGTSTSCGGPSLAYCAYHGNFSTGGHDARYSIEPYPSCSGCAVSGWTAVQNQEHFVCHETREAVTDPDGTTWWDRTGNEADDKCAWSPTPFIGTGGYSYQYEWSNANSGCVKTR
;
A
#
# COMPACT_ATOMS: atom_id res chain seq x y z
N MET A 1 6.99 -7.69 -0.15
CA MET A 1 5.61 -7.24 0.06
C MET A 1 4.71 -8.46 0.15
N VAL A 2 3.81 -8.48 1.12
CA VAL A 2 2.92 -9.61 1.40
C VAL A 2 1.51 -9.07 1.42
N PHE A 3 0.64 -9.58 0.54
CA PHE A 3 -0.77 -9.24 0.62
C PHE A 3 -1.47 -10.13 1.66
N ILE A 4 -2.27 -9.50 2.49
CA ILE A 4 -3.24 -10.12 3.38
C ILE A 4 -4.62 -9.71 2.90
N PHE A 5 -5.25 -10.53 2.08
CA PHE A 5 -6.61 -10.32 1.60
C PHE A 5 -7.60 -10.80 2.67
N TRP A 6 -8.20 -9.87 3.41
CA TRP A 6 -9.07 -10.18 4.54
C TRP A 6 -10.54 -10.04 4.17
N GLY A 7 -11.20 -11.15 3.89
CA GLY A 7 -12.61 -11.20 3.55
C GLY A 7 -12.93 -12.36 2.60
N PRO A 8 -14.13 -12.96 2.69
CA PRO A 8 -14.49 -14.09 1.85
C PRO A 8 -14.60 -13.74 0.36
N SER A 9 -14.81 -12.47 0.01
CA SER A 9 -14.97 -12.06 -1.39
C SER A 9 -13.67 -12.19 -2.21
N PHE A 10 -12.50 -12.10 -1.58
CA PHE A 10 -11.19 -12.20 -2.24
C PHE A 10 -10.79 -13.64 -2.58
N SER A 11 -11.34 -14.65 -1.88
CA SER A 11 -11.00 -16.06 -2.07
C SER A 11 -12.10 -16.80 -2.84
N GLY A 12 -12.09 -16.67 -4.16
CA GLY A 12 -13.07 -17.32 -5.06
C GLY A 12 -14.45 -16.64 -5.06
N GLY A 13 -14.59 -15.48 -4.41
CA GLY A 13 -15.79 -14.65 -4.45
C GLY A 13 -15.73 -13.55 -5.52
N ALA A 14 -16.55 -12.51 -5.33
CA ALA A 14 -16.70 -11.41 -6.29
C ALA A 14 -15.40 -10.62 -6.53
N ASP A 15 -14.51 -10.55 -5.54
CA ASP A 15 -13.27 -9.76 -5.56
C ASP A 15 -12.03 -10.64 -5.82
N ALA A 16 -12.20 -11.89 -6.24
CA ALA A 16 -11.07 -12.78 -6.55
C ALA A 16 -10.23 -12.26 -7.74
N SER A 17 -10.88 -11.66 -8.75
CA SER A 17 -10.18 -11.03 -9.88
C SER A 17 -9.42 -9.77 -9.46
N TYR A 18 -9.96 -9.02 -8.49
CA TYR A 18 -9.31 -7.86 -7.89
C TYR A 18 -8.03 -8.26 -7.16
N ALA A 19 -8.11 -9.26 -6.27
CA ALA A 19 -6.95 -9.75 -5.53
C ALA A 19 -5.85 -10.30 -6.45
N SER A 20 -6.21 -11.12 -7.44
CA SER A 20 -5.24 -11.66 -8.41
C SER A 20 -4.60 -10.58 -9.29
N THR A 21 -5.32 -9.52 -9.63
CA THR A 21 -4.77 -8.37 -10.37
C THR A 21 -3.76 -7.61 -9.52
N LEU A 22 -4.03 -7.39 -8.22
CA LEU A 22 -3.08 -6.75 -7.31
C LEU A 22 -1.81 -7.58 -7.12
N GLN A 23 -1.94 -8.91 -6.97
CA GLN A 23 -0.78 -9.81 -6.95
C GLN A 23 0.05 -9.69 -8.24
N ALA A 24 -0.61 -9.65 -9.40
CA ALA A 24 0.08 -9.49 -10.68
C ALA A 24 0.77 -8.13 -10.82
N PHE A 25 0.13 -7.05 -10.36
CA PHE A 25 0.71 -5.71 -10.28
C PHE A 25 2.00 -5.72 -9.43
N ARG A 26 1.92 -6.21 -8.18
CA ARG A 26 3.09 -6.33 -7.29
C ARG A 26 4.25 -7.08 -7.95
N ASN A 27 3.95 -8.18 -8.62
CA ASN A 27 4.97 -9.08 -9.16
C ASN A 27 5.82 -8.43 -10.25
N GLN A 28 5.38 -7.31 -10.85
CA GLN A 28 6.20 -6.52 -11.77
C GLN A 28 6.66 -5.17 -11.19
N PHE A 29 5.92 -4.62 -10.22
CA PHE A 29 6.04 -3.24 -9.77
C PHE A 29 7.46 -2.83 -9.38
N GLY A 30 8.12 -3.54 -8.45
CA GLY A 30 9.43 -3.13 -7.94
C GLY A 30 10.60 -3.19 -8.95
N THR A 31 10.33 -3.66 -10.16
CA THR A 31 11.27 -3.66 -11.29
C THR A 31 10.77 -2.86 -12.49
N ALA A 32 9.59 -2.25 -12.38
CA ALA A 32 9.01 -1.41 -13.42
C ALA A 32 9.75 -0.05 -13.50
N PRO A 33 9.80 0.58 -14.69
CA PRO A 33 10.37 1.92 -14.84
C PRO A 33 9.76 2.97 -13.89
N GLU A 34 8.49 2.83 -13.53
CA GLU A 34 7.77 3.71 -12.60
C GLU A 34 8.34 3.65 -11.18
N TYR A 35 8.80 2.48 -10.74
CA TYR A 35 9.44 2.32 -9.42
C TYR A 35 10.88 2.82 -9.39
N ASN A 36 11.53 3.01 -10.55
CA ASN A 36 12.96 3.32 -10.62
C ASN A 36 13.36 4.63 -9.93
N THR A 37 12.41 5.56 -9.80
CA THR A 37 12.58 6.81 -9.05
C THR A 37 13.04 6.56 -7.61
N ILE A 38 12.68 5.44 -6.99
CA ILE A 38 13.05 5.13 -5.60
C ILE A 38 14.56 4.94 -5.40
N THR A 39 15.32 4.60 -6.45
CA THR A 39 16.76 4.31 -6.36
C THR A 39 17.63 5.53 -6.04
N GLN A 40 17.03 6.72 -5.96
CA GLN A 40 17.71 7.93 -5.51
C GLN A 40 17.61 8.18 -4.00
N TYR A 41 16.78 7.38 -3.30
CA TYR A 41 16.60 7.46 -1.87
C TYR A 41 17.62 6.56 -1.18
N SER A 42 18.25 7.08 -0.13
CA SER A 42 19.30 6.37 0.60
C SER A 42 19.22 6.69 2.09
N GLY A 43 19.39 5.66 2.91
CA GLY A 43 19.44 5.76 4.37
C GLY A 43 20.74 5.19 4.94
N THR A 44 20.75 4.95 6.26
CA THR A 44 21.89 4.35 6.99
C THR A 44 22.17 2.91 6.56
N ASN A 45 21.17 2.23 5.98
CA ASN A 45 21.24 0.88 5.43
C ASN A 45 21.59 0.84 3.93
N GLY A 46 21.90 1.98 3.31
CA GLY A 46 22.31 2.08 1.91
C GLY A 46 21.25 2.72 1.01
N THR A 47 21.44 2.55 -0.30
CA THR A 47 20.52 3.06 -1.34
C THR A 47 19.46 2.01 -1.65
N VAL A 48 18.22 2.44 -1.84
CA VAL A 48 17.12 1.55 -2.22
C VAL A 48 17.43 0.91 -3.58
N ALA A 49 17.27 -0.40 -3.67
CA ALA A 49 17.49 -1.18 -4.88
C ALA A 49 16.16 -1.65 -5.49
N LEU A 50 16.16 -1.86 -6.80
CA LEU A 50 15.05 -2.52 -7.48
C LEU A 50 15.01 -4.00 -7.13
N THR A 51 13.81 -4.52 -6.90
CA THR A 51 13.61 -5.94 -6.60
C THR A 51 12.20 -6.38 -6.97
N ASN A 52 12.03 -7.69 -7.17
CA ASN A 52 10.69 -8.24 -7.30
C ASN A 52 10.00 -8.25 -5.93
N LEU A 53 8.90 -7.52 -5.80
CA LEU A 53 8.19 -7.36 -4.53
C LEU A 53 7.38 -8.59 -4.11
N GLY A 54 7.16 -9.54 -5.02
CA GLY A 54 6.48 -10.82 -4.78
C GLY A 54 7.41 -12.00 -4.51
N GLY A 55 8.72 -11.79 -4.41
CA GLY A 55 9.70 -12.86 -4.15
C GLY A 55 9.81 -13.31 -2.68
N GLY A 56 9.02 -12.73 -1.78
CA GLY A 56 9.08 -12.95 -0.33
C GLY A 56 8.21 -14.10 0.16
N THR A 57 7.64 -13.95 1.36
CA THR A 57 6.71 -14.91 1.96
C THR A 57 5.36 -14.94 1.23
N ALA A 58 4.61 -16.03 1.39
CA ALA A 58 3.35 -16.23 0.69
C ALA A 58 2.25 -15.25 1.17
N ASP A 59 1.37 -14.85 0.26
CA ASP A 59 0.17 -14.09 0.58
C ASP A 59 -0.80 -14.90 1.43
N MET A 60 -1.64 -14.20 2.20
CA MET A 60 -2.72 -14.80 2.97
C MET A 60 -4.08 -14.38 2.42
N PHE A 61 -4.97 -15.36 2.30
CA PHE A 61 -6.39 -15.15 2.04
C PHE A 61 -7.16 -15.55 3.29
N ASP A 62 -7.47 -14.59 4.14
CA ASP A 62 -8.30 -14.83 5.31
C ASP A 62 -9.77 -14.71 4.93
N THR A 63 -10.50 -15.83 4.92
CA THR A 63 -11.91 -15.85 4.53
C THR A 63 -12.85 -15.39 5.63
N THR A 64 -12.35 -15.03 6.82
CA THR A 64 -13.20 -14.46 7.87
C THR A 64 -13.67 -13.06 7.49
N THR A 65 -14.83 -12.65 8.01
CA THR A 65 -15.37 -11.31 7.74
C THR A 65 -14.70 -10.28 8.67
N PRO A 66 -14.02 -9.25 8.14
CA PRO A 66 -13.51 -8.16 8.96
C PRO A 66 -14.64 -7.40 9.65
N PRO A 67 -14.38 -6.74 10.80
CA PRO A 67 -15.30 -5.76 11.36
C PRO A 67 -15.63 -4.67 10.34
N THR A 68 -16.80 -4.04 10.46
CA THR A 68 -17.17 -2.89 9.61
C THR A 68 -16.19 -1.72 9.79
N ASN A 69 -15.79 -1.44 11.04
CA ASN A 69 -14.72 -0.49 11.34
C ASN A 69 -13.44 -1.24 11.73
N VAL A 70 -12.46 -1.22 10.85
CA VAL A 70 -11.13 -1.79 11.06
C VAL A 70 -10.24 -0.69 11.61
N THR A 71 -10.13 -0.60 12.94
CA THR A 71 -9.20 0.35 13.56
C THR A 71 -7.76 -0.06 13.30
N ASP A 72 -6.84 0.88 13.45
CA ASP A 72 -5.40 0.62 13.37
C ASP A 72 -4.93 -0.62 14.16
N ALA A 73 -5.33 -0.74 15.43
CA ALA A 73 -5.03 -1.91 16.25
C ALA A 73 -5.63 -3.23 15.72
N VAL A 74 -6.74 -3.17 14.98
CA VAL A 74 -7.35 -4.34 14.34
C VAL A 74 -6.53 -4.74 13.10
N VAL A 75 -6.01 -3.79 12.33
CA VAL A 75 -5.08 -4.08 11.21
C VAL A 75 -3.83 -4.78 11.73
N GLN A 76 -3.20 -4.24 12.78
CA GLN A 76 -2.02 -4.85 13.42
C GLN A 76 -2.33 -6.27 13.96
N GLY A 77 -3.55 -6.47 14.48
CA GLY A 77 -4.04 -7.79 14.88
C GLY A 77 -4.07 -8.80 13.73
N GLU A 78 -4.47 -8.38 12.53
CA GLU A 78 -4.49 -9.23 11.34
C GLU A 78 -3.08 -9.55 10.82
N VAL A 79 -2.16 -8.58 10.90
CA VAL A 79 -0.72 -8.83 10.64
C VAL A 79 -0.15 -9.83 11.66
N ASN A 80 -0.49 -9.70 12.94
CA ASN A 80 -0.08 -10.67 13.97
C ASN A 80 -0.63 -12.07 13.72
N LYS A 81 -1.85 -12.18 13.20
CA LYS A 81 -2.44 -13.46 12.80
C LYS A 81 -1.65 -14.11 11.65
N TYR A 82 -1.23 -13.33 10.66
CA TYR A 82 -0.32 -13.80 9.61
C TYR A 82 0.99 -14.33 10.21
N LEU A 83 1.61 -13.55 11.10
CA LEU A 83 2.89 -13.86 11.74
C LEU A 83 2.82 -15.02 12.74
N ALA A 84 1.64 -15.42 13.20
CA ALA A 84 1.48 -16.60 14.04
C ALA A 84 1.77 -17.92 13.29
N SER A 85 1.70 -17.91 11.95
CA SER A 85 1.91 -19.09 11.10
C SER A 85 3.05 -18.94 10.09
N ASN A 86 3.67 -17.76 10.02
CA ASN A 86 4.72 -17.43 9.06
C ASN A 86 5.92 -16.82 9.79
N ALA A 87 7.12 -17.08 9.29
CA ALA A 87 8.32 -16.45 9.82
C ALA A 87 8.28 -14.94 9.56
N PHE A 88 8.73 -14.15 10.53
CA PHE A 88 8.89 -12.71 10.36
C PHE A 88 9.98 -12.41 9.33
N ASP A 89 9.65 -11.56 8.35
CA ASP A 89 10.59 -10.99 7.39
C ASP A 89 10.74 -9.49 7.65
N ALA A 90 11.96 -9.08 8.01
CA ALA A 90 12.29 -7.69 8.31
C ALA A 90 12.24 -6.76 7.08
N ASN A 91 12.14 -7.31 5.86
CA ASN A 91 11.99 -6.55 4.63
C ASN A 91 10.55 -6.59 4.08
N ALA A 92 9.63 -7.29 4.75
CA ALA A 92 8.24 -7.35 4.32
C ALA A 92 7.49 -6.08 4.74
N ILE A 93 6.63 -5.64 3.83
CA ILE A 93 5.51 -4.74 4.09
C ILE A 93 4.26 -5.63 3.99
N TYR A 94 3.47 -5.69 5.05
CA TYR A 94 2.23 -6.47 5.13
C TYR A 94 1.06 -5.59 4.69
N GLU A 95 0.61 -5.77 3.45
CA GLU A 95 -0.45 -5.01 2.81
C GLU A 95 -1.81 -5.65 3.11
N VAL A 96 -2.54 -5.09 4.08
CA VAL A 96 -3.83 -5.63 4.52
C VAL A 96 -4.94 -5.06 3.65
N VAL A 97 -5.58 -5.89 2.85
CA VAL A 97 -6.65 -5.48 1.92
C VAL A 97 -8.01 -5.85 2.52
N ILE A 98 -8.90 -4.86 2.70
CA ILE A 98 -10.23 -5.04 3.28
C ILE A 98 -11.35 -4.77 2.26
N PRO A 99 -12.50 -5.45 2.33
CA PRO A 99 -13.55 -5.40 1.32
C PRO A 99 -14.40 -4.13 1.47
N SER A 100 -15.22 -3.83 0.46
CA SER A 100 -16.09 -2.64 0.45
C SER A 100 -17.15 -2.58 1.54
N SER A 101 -17.38 -3.70 2.27
CA SER A 101 -18.25 -3.75 3.44
C SER A 101 -17.59 -3.23 4.73
N SER A 102 -16.29 -2.94 4.67
CA SER A 102 -15.48 -2.45 5.78
C SER A 102 -14.74 -1.18 5.39
N TYR A 103 -14.35 -0.40 6.39
CA TYR A 103 -13.51 0.77 6.25
C TYR A 103 -12.43 0.77 7.34
N SER A 104 -11.32 1.45 7.08
CA SER A 104 -10.28 1.69 8.08
C SER A 104 -10.56 2.96 8.89
N SER A 105 -10.16 2.98 10.16
CA SER A 105 -10.15 4.20 10.97
C SER A 105 -8.84 4.42 11.71
N SER A 106 -8.43 5.69 11.76
CA SER A 106 -7.33 6.19 12.59
C SER A 106 -7.82 7.43 13.34
N GLY A 107 -8.01 7.29 14.65
CA GLY A 107 -8.72 8.29 15.44
C GLY A 107 -10.15 8.53 14.91
N THR A 108 -10.45 9.78 14.54
CA THR A 108 -11.75 10.16 13.95
C THR A 108 -11.77 10.10 12.42
N SER A 109 -10.61 9.93 11.79
CA SER A 109 -10.44 9.89 10.33
C SER A 109 -10.74 8.49 9.81
N THR A 110 -11.43 8.39 8.67
CA THR A 110 -11.80 7.09 8.08
C THR A 110 -11.49 7.02 6.60
N SER A 111 -11.35 5.80 6.06
CA SER A 111 -11.25 5.54 4.63
C SER A 111 -12.61 5.56 3.92
N CYS A 112 -12.63 5.22 2.61
CA CYS A 112 -13.87 4.94 1.90
C CYS A 112 -14.77 3.97 2.68
N GLY A 113 -16.07 4.25 2.67
CA GLY A 113 -17.08 3.49 3.43
C GLY A 113 -17.29 3.98 4.86
N GLY A 114 -16.37 4.79 5.40
CA GLY A 114 -16.48 5.37 6.74
C GLY A 114 -17.20 6.72 6.80
N PRO A 115 -17.61 7.17 8.00
CA PRO A 115 -18.39 8.40 8.21
C PRO A 115 -17.61 9.71 8.02
N SER A 116 -16.28 9.68 7.99
CA SER A 116 -15.43 10.87 7.91
C SER A 116 -14.23 10.63 6.98
N LEU A 117 -14.51 10.53 5.68
CA LEU A 117 -13.50 10.28 4.65
C LEU A 117 -12.34 11.28 4.76
N ALA A 118 -11.13 10.76 4.98
CA ALA A 118 -9.91 11.55 5.18
C ALA A 118 -8.69 11.00 4.42
N TYR A 119 -8.66 9.70 4.13
CA TYR A 119 -7.58 9.04 3.42
C TYR A 119 -8.12 7.86 2.59
N CYS A 120 -7.30 7.30 1.72
CA CYS A 120 -7.66 6.17 0.85
C CYS A 120 -6.95 4.89 1.24
N ALA A 121 -5.69 5.02 1.64
CA ALA A 121 -4.85 4.01 2.29
C ALA A 121 -3.94 4.74 3.29
N TYR A 122 -3.17 3.99 4.06
CA TYR A 122 -2.01 4.51 4.78
C TYR A 122 -1.07 3.34 5.13
N HIS A 123 0.20 3.65 5.38
CA HIS A 123 1.16 2.73 5.96
C HIS A 123 1.55 3.13 7.39
N GLY A 124 2.19 2.20 8.09
CA GLY A 124 2.70 2.41 9.43
C GLY A 124 3.54 1.23 9.90
N ASN A 125 4.01 1.33 11.14
CA ASN A 125 4.77 0.28 11.79
C ASN A 125 4.28 0.02 13.21
N PHE A 126 4.58 -1.18 13.73
CA PHE A 126 4.27 -1.54 15.10
C PHE A 126 5.19 -2.62 15.62
N SER A 127 5.37 -2.64 16.95
CA SER A 127 6.18 -3.67 17.59
C SER A 127 5.41 -4.98 17.78
N THR A 128 5.97 -6.09 17.31
CA THR A 128 5.44 -7.44 17.51
C THR A 128 6.53 -8.48 17.67
N GLY A 129 6.44 -9.33 18.68
CA GLY A 129 7.42 -10.40 18.92
C GLY A 129 8.87 -9.93 19.11
N GLY A 130 9.09 -8.66 19.49
CA GLY A 130 10.43 -8.06 19.56
C GLY A 130 10.97 -7.56 18.21
N HIS A 131 10.14 -7.58 17.17
CA HIS A 131 10.41 -7.02 15.85
C HIS A 131 9.61 -5.74 15.63
N ASP A 132 10.03 -4.96 14.64
CA ASP A 132 9.29 -3.83 14.11
C ASP A 132 8.67 -4.22 12.77
N ALA A 133 7.36 -4.36 12.72
CA ALA A 133 6.62 -4.82 11.56
C ALA A 133 5.99 -3.65 10.82
N ARG A 134 6.17 -3.62 9.49
CA ARG A 134 5.64 -2.60 8.60
C ARG A 134 4.41 -3.10 7.90
N TYR A 135 3.37 -2.29 7.86
CA TYR A 135 2.12 -2.64 7.21
C TYR A 135 1.56 -1.45 6.45
N SER A 136 0.67 -1.75 5.53
CA SER A 136 -0.28 -0.80 4.98
C SER A 136 -1.69 -1.36 5.15
N ILE A 137 -2.66 -0.45 5.21
CA ILE A 137 -4.07 -0.81 5.09
C ILE A 137 -4.56 -0.29 3.75
N GLU A 138 -5.15 -1.21 2.98
CA GLU A 138 -5.65 -1.01 1.63
C GLU A 138 -7.19 -1.20 1.60
N PRO A 139 -7.98 -0.21 2.07
CA PRO A 139 -9.44 -0.25 1.97
C PRO A 139 -9.95 -0.20 0.53
N TYR A 140 -10.93 -1.05 0.22
CA TYR A 140 -11.57 -1.08 -1.09
C TYR A 140 -12.07 0.32 -1.52
N PRO A 141 -11.65 0.85 -2.69
CA PRO A 141 -11.91 2.23 -3.12
C PRO A 141 -13.33 2.37 -3.70
N SER A 142 -14.31 2.30 -2.81
CA SER A 142 -15.74 2.28 -3.11
C SER A 142 -16.39 3.67 -3.13
N CYS A 143 -15.61 4.73 -2.97
CA CYS A 143 -16.11 6.10 -2.83
C CYS A 143 -15.40 7.08 -3.78
N SER A 144 -16.10 8.15 -4.16
CA SER A 144 -15.62 9.10 -5.18
C SER A 144 -14.35 9.87 -4.78
N GLY A 145 -14.10 10.03 -3.48
CA GLY A 145 -12.90 10.73 -3.00
C GLY A 145 -11.61 9.92 -3.12
N CYS A 146 -11.71 8.61 -3.37
CA CYS A 146 -10.58 7.72 -3.62
C CYS A 146 -10.69 7.07 -5.00
N ALA A 147 -11.20 7.83 -5.97
CA ALA A 147 -11.42 7.34 -7.31
C ALA A 147 -10.97 8.36 -8.36
N VAL A 148 -10.11 7.93 -9.26
CA VAL A 148 -9.87 8.60 -10.54
C VAL A 148 -11.03 8.29 -11.48
N SER A 149 -11.56 9.33 -12.14
CA SER A 149 -12.71 9.17 -13.04
C SER A 149 -12.39 8.20 -14.20
N GLY A 150 -13.26 7.22 -14.40
CA GLY A 150 -13.11 6.20 -15.44
C GLY A 150 -12.23 5.01 -15.07
N TRP A 151 -11.63 5.00 -13.87
CA TRP A 151 -10.86 3.86 -13.38
C TRP A 151 -11.75 2.86 -12.64
N THR A 152 -11.40 1.59 -12.77
CA THR A 152 -11.99 0.50 -11.97
C THR A 152 -11.50 0.58 -10.52
N ALA A 153 -12.15 -0.16 -9.61
CA ALA A 153 -11.72 -0.22 -8.21
C ALA A 153 -10.26 -0.74 -8.10
N VAL A 154 -9.89 -1.77 -8.86
CA VAL A 154 -8.54 -2.32 -8.79
C VAL A 154 -7.48 -1.36 -9.33
N GLN A 155 -7.80 -0.61 -10.38
CA GLN A 155 -6.93 0.46 -10.88
C GLN A 155 -6.74 1.59 -9.86
N ASN A 156 -7.77 1.89 -9.04
CA ASN A 156 -7.58 2.82 -7.94
C ASN A 156 -6.66 2.23 -6.86
N GLN A 157 -6.88 0.96 -6.50
CA GLN A 157 -6.05 0.31 -5.49
C GLN A 157 -4.59 0.14 -5.91
N GLU A 158 -4.31 -0.16 -7.18
CA GLU A 158 -2.94 -0.27 -7.70
C GLU A 158 -2.13 1.01 -7.45
N HIS A 159 -2.73 2.20 -7.61
CA HIS A 159 -2.01 3.44 -7.32
C HIS A 159 -1.90 3.77 -5.83
N PHE A 160 -2.80 3.26 -4.99
CA PHE A 160 -2.65 3.34 -3.52
C PHE A 160 -1.53 2.42 -3.05
N VAL A 161 -1.53 1.16 -3.48
CA VAL A 161 -0.41 0.23 -3.23
C VAL A 161 0.91 0.80 -3.76
N CYS A 162 0.91 1.45 -4.92
CA CYS A 162 2.08 2.16 -5.44
C CYS A 162 2.64 3.17 -4.43
N HIS A 163 1.77 4.05 -3.92
CA HIS A 163 2.09 5.09 -2.95
C HIS A 163 2.56 4.49 -1.63
N GLU A 164 1.74 3.67 -0.97
CA GLU A 164 2.02 3.15 0.37
C GLU A 164 3.24 2.23 0.40
N THR A 165 3.42 1.37 -0.61
CA THR A 165 4.62 0.52 -0.69
C THR A 165 5.88 1.37 -0.81
N ARG A 166 5.84 2.46 -1.58
CA ARG A 166 7.02 3.30 -1.80
C ARG A 166 7.38 4.10 -0.57
N GLU A 167 6.39 4.69 0.08
CA GLU A 167 6.56 5.39 1.34
C GLU A 167 7.08 4.46 2.43
N ALA A 168 6.50 3.27 2.59
CA ALA A 168 7.00 2.26 3.53
C ALA A 168 8.43 1.75 3.23
N VAL A 169 8.94 1.94 2.00
CA VAL A 169 10.35 1.65 1.66
C VAL A 169 11.27 2.84 1.95
N THR A 170 10.81 4.08 1.73
CA THR A 170 11.63 5.29 1.95
C THR A 170 11.58 5.80 3.38
N ASP A 171 10.45 5.64 4.05
CA ASP A 171 10.21 5.94 5.46
C ASP A 171 9.55 4.76 6.22
N PRO A 172 10.30 3.66 6.42
CA PRO A 172 9.77 2.44 7.02
C PRO A 172 9.10 2.58 8.40
N ASP A 173 9.50 3.59 9.17
CA ASP A 173 9.08 3.76 10.56
C ASP A 173 8.34 5.11 10.75
N GLY A 174 7.95 5.79 9.65
CA GLY A 174 7.26 7.08 9.64
C GLY A 174 8.03 8.22 10.34
N THR A 175 9.36 8.14 10.37
CA THR A 175 10.24 9.07 11.12
C THR A 175 11.50 9.47 10.38
N THR A 176 11.73 8.95 9.17
CA THR A 176 13.03 8.95 8.51
C THR A 176 13.08 9.78 7.23
N TRP A 177 11.97 9.98 6.51
CA TRP A 177 11.95 10.81 5.30
C TRP A 177 10.74 11.76 5.27
N TRP A 178 10.98 13.01 5.66
CA TRP A 178 10.00 14.10 5.54
C TRP A 178 10.66 15.30 4.90
N ASP A 179 9.89 16.02 4.08
CA ASP A 179 10.30 17.35 3.66
C ASP A 179 10.07 18.41 4.75
N ARG A 180 10.49 19.65 4.49
CA ARG A 180 10.38 20.74 5.46
C ARG A 180 8.93 21.12 5.82
N THR A 181 7.96 20.64 5.06
CA THR A 181 6.52 20.85 5.27
C THR A 181 5.83 19.63 5.86
N GLY A 182 6.57 18.55 6.15
CA GLY A 182 6.01 17.34 6.73
C GLY A 182 5.28 16.47 5.72
N ASN A 183 5.70 16.49 4.45
CA ASN A 183 5.24 15.51 3.44
C ASN A 183 6.29 14.42 3.24
N GLU A 184 5.85 13.19 3.10
CA GLU A 184 6.66 12.09 2.59
C GLU A 184 6.90 12.22 1.08
N ALA A 185 7.59 11.23 0.49
CA ALA A 185 8.07 11.31 -0.89
C ALA A 185 6.92 11.33 -1.87
N ASP A 186 5.96 10.45 -1.65
CA ASP A 186 4.91 10.17 -2.60
C ASP A 186 3.70 11.09 -2.33
N ASP A 187 3.52 11.55 -1.09
CA ASP A 187 2.64 12.67 -0.70
C ASP A 187 2.75 13.90 -1.62
N LYS A 188 3.97 14.28 -2.00
CA LYS A 188 4.23 15.46 -2.85
C LYS A 188 3.60 15.39 -4.23
N CYS A 189 3.29 14.17 -4.66
CA CYS A 189 2.73 13.87 -5.97
C CYS A 189 1.35 13.22 -5.87
N ALA A 190 0.80 13.08 -4.66
CA ALA A 190 -0.53 12.56 -4.43
C ALA A 190 -1.56 13.41 -5.16
N TRP A 191 -2.34 12.75 -6.02
CA TRP A 191 -3.41 13.33 -6.85
C TRP A 191 -3.00 14.40 -7.88
N SER A 192 -1.80 14.97 -7.78
CA SER A 192 -1.34 16.09 -8.61
C SER A 192 0.15 15.93 -8.94
N PRO A 193 0.49 15.50 -10.17
CA PRO A 193 -0.42 15.26 -11.30
C PRO A 193 -1.34 14.06 -11.10
N THR A 194 -2.45 14.03 -11.85
CA THR A 194 -3.41 12.92 -11.79
C THR A 194 -2.71 11.58 -12.03
N PRO A 195 -3.00 10.53 -11.23
CA PRO A 195 -2.51 9.17 -11.46
C PRO A 195 -2.73 8.71 -12.91
N PHE A 196 -1.88 7.81 -13.40
CA PHE A 196 -1.85 7.40 -14.80
C PHE A 196 -1.77 5.89 -14.97
N ILE A 197 -2.14 5.41 -16.16
CA ILE A 197 -1.91 4.02 -16.58
C ILE A 197 -0.53 3.92 -17.22
N GLY A 198 0.31 3.03 -16.69
CA GLY A 198 1.71 2.86 -17.06
C GLY A 198 2.04 1.45 -17.57
N THR A 199 3.24 0.99 -17.23
CA THR A 199 3.76 -0.33 -17.57
C THR A 199 2.76 -1.45 -17.22
N GLY A 200 2.60 -2.41 -18.13
CA GLY A 200 1.68 -3.54 -17.95
C GLY A 200 0.19 -3.21 -18.00
N GLY A 201 -0.18 -1.93 -18.22
CA GLY A 201 -1.57 -1.48 -18.17
C GLY A 201 -2.09 -1.28 -16.73
N TYR A 202 -1.19 -1.27 -15.75
CA TYR A 202 -1.49 -0.99 -14.36
C TYR A 202 -1.50 0.52 -14.07
N SER A 203 -2.15 0.88 -12.98
CA SER A 203 -2.23 2.24 -12.49
C SER A 203 -1.08 2.59 -11.55
N TYR A 204 -0.57 3.81 -11.69
CA TYR A 204 0.55 4.35 -10.91
C TYR A 204 0.28 5.78 -10.47
N GLN A 205 0.93 6.17 -9.38
CA GLN A 205 1.08 7.58 -9.03
C GLN A 205 2.29 8.18 -9.75
N TYR A 206 2.30 9.50 -9.91
CA TYR A 206 3.55 10.20 -10.16
C TYR A 206 4.40 10.19 -8.89
N GLU A 207 5.70 10.30 -9.11
CA GLU A 207 6.69 10.02 -8.09
C GLU A 207 7.64 11.18 -7.90
N TRP A 208 7.88 11.58 -6.65
CA TRP A 208 8.81 12.68 -6.39
C TRP A 208 10.23 12.25 -6.76
N SER A 209 10.88 13.06 -7.62
CA SER A 209 12.28 12.89 -7.95
C SER A 209 13.10 14.02 -7.35
N ASN A 210 14.01 13.68 -6.43
CA ASN A 210 15.01 14.63 -5.94
C ASN A 210 15.90 15.16 -7.07
N ALA A 211 16.26 14.31 -8.04
CA ALA A 211 17.07 14.70 -9.20
C ALA A 211 16.37 15.72 -10.11
N ASN A 212 15.05 15.62 -10.27
CA ASN A 212 14.27 16.51 -11.13
C ASN A 212 13.60 17.65 -10.34
N SER A 213 13.64 17.59 -9.01
CA SER A 213 12.89 18.48 -8.11
C SER A 213 11.39 18.57 -8.48
N GLY A 214 10.78 17.42 -8.79
CA GLY A 214 9.41 17.36 -9.26
C GLY A 214 8.87 15.94 -9.46
N CYS A 215 7.56 15.87 -9.69
CA CYS A 215 6.83 14.63 -9.92
C CYS A 215 7.10 14.07 -11.33
N VAL A 216 7.58 12.83 -11.41
CA VAL A 216 7.91 12.12 -12.66
C VAL A 216 7.12 10.83 -12.77
N LYS A 217 6.93 10.33 -13.99
CA LYS A 217 6.33 9.00 -14.20
C LYS A 217 7.35 7.88 -14.01
N THR A 218 8.56 8.10 -14.50
CA THR A 218 9.64 7.10 -14.59
C THR A 218 10.99 7.79 -14.52
N ARG A 219 12.04 7.01 -14.24
CA ARG A 219 13.44 7.43 -14.31
C ARG A 219 14.28 6.42 -15.08
#